data_AF-A0A2H9SQK9-F1
#
_entry.id   AF-A0A2H9SQK9-F1
#
_cell.length_a   1.000
_cell.length_b   1.000
_cell.length_c   1.000
_cell.angle_alpha   90.00
_cell.angle_beta   90.00
_cell.angle_gamma   90.00
#
_symmetry.space_group_name_H-M   'P 1'
#
loop_
_entity.id
_entity.type
_entity.pdbx_description
1 polymer ?
#
loop_
_entity_poly.entity_id
_entity_poly.type
_entity_poly.pdbx_seq_one_letter_code
_entity_poly.pdbx_strand_id
1 'polypeptide(L)'
;MKMCSLVVKALLLFVFYITACQVSFAQQKTIALTIDDLPFVGEYRNFHLKMMMDTMLHEHIPATGFIIASEVRHDNWPILHEFKDAGFSLGNHTYSHANLNRLSVEEYAQEIKKADVLLKPVLTKPKYFRYPYLAMSSGAKKDAILCYLAKRHYYVAPITIDSKDFAFNQRLLSVPELKRRDYLEQLKPFYLDFIWQQTLKAEEYNQYHHHPEKTQILLIHANLLNAYVLPDLIHLYKQQGYKFVALDDALNNPDQALRCKQKKTTPSKSSDAPIESYLAWD
;
A
#
# COMPACT_ATOMS: atom_id res chain seq x y z
N MET A 1 13.40 60.98 27.26
CA MET A 1 14.16 59.74 26.92
C MET A 1 13.58 58.44 27.50
N LYS A 2 12.94 58.41 28.68
CA LYS A 2 12.41 57.16 29.28
C LYS A 2 11.19 56.54 28.55
N MET A 3 10.34 57.37 27.93
CA MET A 3 9.11 56.89 27.26
C MET A 3 9.38 56.14 25.95
N CYS A 4 10.45 56.50 25.22
CA CYS A 4 10.85 55.82 23.99
C CYS A 4 11.39 54.40 24.25
N SER A 5 12.06 54.19 25.39
CA SER A 5 12.58 52.88 25.79
C SER A 5 11.50 51.87 26.18
N LEU A 6 10.38 52.33 26.77
CA LEU A 6 9.25 51.46 27.13
C LEU A 6 8.49 50.97 25.89
N VAL A 7 8.28 51.85 24.90
CA VAL A 7 7.59 51.50 23.65
C VAL A 7 8.41 50.51 22.83
N VAL A 8 9.73 50.68 22.76
CA VAL A 8 10.63 49.74 22.05
C VAL A 8 10.67 48.37 22.74
N LYS A 9 10.70 48.32 24.09
CA LYS A 9 10.64 47.04 24.83
C LYS A 9 9.29 46.34 24.68
N ALA A 10 8.18 47.08 24.66
CA ALA A 10 6.85 46.53 24.41
C ALA A 10 6.69 46.02 22.97
N LEU A 11 7.24 46.72 21.98
CA LEU A 11 7.27 46.27 20.59
C LEU A 11 8.12 45.00 20.41
N LEU A 12 9.28 44.92 21.06
CA LEU A 12 10.16 43.74 21.00
C LEU A 12 9.52 42.52 21.68
N LEU A 13 8.82 42.70 22.81
CA LEU A 13 8.05 41.63 23.46
C LEU A 13 6.85 41.18 22.62
N PHE A 14 6.19 42.09 21.91
CA PHE A 14 5.07 41.76 21.01
C PHE A 14 5.53 41.01 19.75
N VAL A 15 6.67 41.41 19.17
CA VAL A 15 7.30 40.69 18.05
C VAL A 15 7.77 39.29 18.48
N PHE A 16 8.31 39.13 19.70
CA PHE A 16 8.71 37.82 20.24
C PHE A 16 7.50 36.91 20.53
N TYR A 17 6.34 37.48 20.85
CA TYR A 17 5.10 36.72 21.08
C TYR A 17 4.45 36.26 19.76
N ILE A 18 4.55 37.07 18.70
CA ILE A 18 4.03 36.70 17.36
C ILE A 18 4.93 35.65 16.69
N THR A 19 6.25 35.67 16.90
CA THR A 19 7.16 34.64 16.36
C THR A 19 7.07 33.31 17.12
N ALA A 20 6.71 33.31 18.41
CA ALA A 20 6.56 32.09 19.21
C ALA A 20 5.27 31.29 18.93
N CYS A 21 4.28 31.87 18.23
CA CYS A 21 2.97 31.26 18.04
C CYS A 21 2.76 30.63 16.64
N GLN A 22 3.76 30.66 15.77
CA GLN A 22 3.75 29.92 14.50
C GLN A 22 4.35 28.53 14.70
N VAL A 23 3.84 27.78 15.69
CA VAL A 23 3.96 26.32 15.63
C VAL A 23 2.98 25.90 14.55
N SER A 24 3.41 25.98 13.30
CA SER A 24 2.73 25.29 12.21
C SER A 24 2.71 23.83 12.62
N PHE A 25 1.55 23.33 13.05
CA PHE A 25 1.33 21.90 13.18
C PHE A 25 1.46 21.33 11.78
N ALA A 26 2.69 20.95 11.41
CA ALA A 26 2.94 20.21 10.20
C ALA A 26 2.10 18.94 10.32
N GLN A 27 1.14 18.81 9.42
CA GLN A 27 0.22 17.70 9.39
C GLN A 27 1.01 16.40 9.28
N GLN A 28 0.80 15.48 10.22
CA GLN A 28 1.57 14.24 10.29
C GLN A 28 1.34 13.40 9.03
N LYS A 29 2.39 13.23 8.21
CA LYS A 29 2.35 12.33 7.05
C LYS A 29 2.32 10.89 7.53
N THR A 30 1.46 10.07 6.93
CA THR A 30 1.31 8.66 7.29
C THR A 30 1.38 7.76 6.06
N ILE A 31 1.91 6.55 6.25
CA ILE A 31 2.06 5.55 5.19
C ILE A 31 1.81 4.15 5.73
N ALA A 32 1.08 3.32 4.99
CA ALA A 32 0.93 1.89 5.25
C ALA A 32 1.77 1.08 4.27
N LEU A 33 2.54 0.12 4.80
CA LEU A 33 3.35 -0.81 4.01
C LEU A 33 2.52 -2.04 3.64
N THR A 34 2.43 -2.33 2.33
CA THR A 34 1.76 -3.53 1.82
C THR A 34 2.68 -4.37 0.95
N ILE A 35 2.59 -5.69 1.10
CA ILE A 35 3.45 -6.67 0.40
C ILE A 35 2.55 -7.61 -0.40
N ASP A 36 2.58 -7.51 -1.73
CA ASP A 36 1.80 -8.40 -2.60
C ASP A 36 2.58 -9.67 -2.95
N ASP A 37 1.85 -10.64 -3.51
CA ASP A 37 2.35 -11.93 -3.98
C ASP A 37 3.05 -12.78 -2.92
N LEU A 38 2.57 -12.72 -1.68
CA LEU A 38 3.03 -13.67 -0.67
C LEU A 38 2.59 -15.10 -1.03
N PRO A 39 3.39 -16.13 -0.65
CA PRO A 39 4.54 -16.07 0.26
C PRO A 39 5.89 -15.61 -0.35
N PHE A 40 6.04 -15.54 -1.67
CA PHE A 40 7.30 -15.13 -2.30
C PHE A 40 7.10 -14.68 -3.76
N VAL A 41 8.01 -13.81 -4.23
CA VAL A 41 8.21 -13.53 -5.66
C VAL A 41 9.62 -13.97 -6.05
N GLY A 42 9.72 -14.92 -6.99
CA GLY A 42 11.00 -15.40 -7.52
C GLY A 42 11.46 -16.72 -6.91
N GLU A 43 12.70 -16.77 -6.39
CA GLU A 43 13.30 -18.01 -5.88
C GLU A 43 12.44 -18.64 -4.77
N TYR A 44 12.35 -19.96 -4.80
CA TYR A 44 11.48 -20.78 -3.95
C TYR A 44 11.69 -20.58 -2.44
N ARG A 45 12.82 -20.00 -2.03
CA ARG A 45 13.20 -19.81 -0.64
C ARG A 45 12.57 -18.53 -0.07
N ASN A 46 11.75 -18.66 0.97
CA ASN A 46 11.10 -17.53 1.68
C ASN A 46 12.08 -16.65 2.50
N PHE A 47 13.37 -16.69 2.22
CA PHE A 47 14.35 -15.91 2.97
C PHE A 47 14.14 -14.40 2.77
N HIS A 48 13.68 -13.97 1.59
CA HIS A 48 13.32 -12.57 1.34
C HIS A 48 12.26 -12.09 2.33
N LEU A 49 11.16 -12.84 2.45
CA LEU A 49 10.08 -12.51 3.37
C LEU A 49 10.58 -12.49 4.82
N LYS A 50 11.40 -13.49 5.20
CA LYS A 50 11.97 -13.54 6.56
C LYS A 50 12.85 -12.32 6.88
N MET A 51 13.76 -11.95 5.98
CA MET A 51 14.61 -10.76 6.15
C MET A 51 13.79 -9.47 6.25
N MET A 52 12.73 -9.36 5.44
CA MET A 52 11.81 -8.23 5.51
C MET A 52 11.05 -8.20 6.83
N MET A 53 10.56 -9.35 7.30
CA MET A 53 9.90 -9.46 8.62
C MET A 53 10.82 -9.03 9.74
N ASP A 54 12.07 -9.51 9.77
CA ASP A 54 13.05 -9.16 10.79
C ASP A 54 13.32 -7.65 10.79
N THR A 55 13.42 -7.03 9.61
CA THR A 55 13.55 -5.58 9.44
C THR A 55 12.33 -4.84 9.99
N MET A 56 11.12 -5.25 9.60
CA MET A 56 9.88 -4.59 10.02
C MET A 56 9.66 -4.71 11.54
N LEU A 57 10.01 -5.86 12.14
CA LEU A 57 9.96 -6.05 13.58
C LEU A 57 10.95 -5.15 14.31
N HIS A 58 12.21 -5.11 13.85
CA HIS A 58 13.24 -4.23 14.42
C HIS A 58 12.83 -2.76 14.36
N GLU A 59 12.30 -2.33 13.22
CA GLU A 59 11.92 -0.94 12.95
C GLU A 59 10.52 -0.57 13.46
N HIS A 60 9.79 -1.53 14.05
CA HIS A 60 8.42 -1.41 14.55
C HIS A 60 7.41 -0.94 13.48
N ILE A 61 7.51 -1.52 12.28
CA ILE A 61 6.73 -1.14 11.10
C ILE A 61 5.54 -2.09 10.93
N PRO A 62 4.28 -1.62 11.07
CA PRO A 62 3.13 -2.44 10.72
C PRO A 62 3.12 -2.71 9.20
N ALA A 63 2.71 -3.91 8.82
CA ALA A 63 2.63 -4.33 7.42
C ALA A 63 1.43 -5.24 7.17
N THR A 64 0.94 -5.22 5.93
CA THR A 64 -0.10 -6.14 5.44
C THR A 64 0.38 -6.88 4.20
N GLY A 65 0.40 -8.21 4.26
CA GLY A 65 0.71 -9.07 3.13
C GLY A 65 -0.54 -9.56 2.39
N PHE A 66 -0.47 -9.75 1.08
CA PHE A 66 -1.56 -10.30 0.26
C PHE A 66 -1.12 -11.61 -0.39
N ILE A 67 -1.86 -12.70 -0.13
CA ILE A 67 -1.42 -14.06 -0.47
C ILE A 67 -2.10 -14.56 -1.74
N ILE A 68 -1.30 -15.09 -2.67
CA ILE A 68 -1.79 -15.92 -3.79
C ILE A 68 -1.97 -17.34 -3.27
N ALA A 69 -3.22 -17.80 -3.16
CA ALA A 69 -3.49 -19.05 -2.43
C ALA A 69 -2.90 -20.30 -3.11
N SER A 70 -2.76 -20.32 -4.44
CA SER A 70 -2.15 -21.43 -5.18
C SER A 70 -0.65 -21.56 -4.97
N GLU A 71 0.01 -20.51 -4.49
CA GLU A 71 1.45 -20.52 -4.19
C GLU A 71 1.76 -21.02 -2.78
N VAL A 72 0.74 -21.25 -1.95
CA VAL A 72 0.91 -21.79 -0.61
C VAL A 72 1.11 -23.32 -0.68
N ARG A 73 2.24 -23.78 -0.16
CA ARG A 73 2.71 -25.16 -0.15
C ARG A 73 3.08 -25.57 1.27
N HIS A 74 3.25 -26.88 1.49
CA HIS A 74 3.53 -27.45 2.80
C HIS A 74 4.67 -26.75 3.55
N ASP A 75 5.72 -26.36 2.84
CA ASP A 75 6.95 -25.77 3.39
C ASP A 75 6.92 -24.25 3.58
N ASN A 76 5.91 -23.55 3.05
CA ASN A 76 5.75 -22.11 3.23
C ASN A 76 4.58 -21.71 4.14
N TRP A 77 3.77 -22.68 4.59
CA TRP A 77 2.82 -22.45 5.69
C TRP A 77 3.49 -21.88 6.95
N PRO A 78 4.66 -22.39 7.42
CA PRO A 78 5.28 -21.88 8.63
C PRO A 78 5.58 -20.38 8.58
N ILE A 79 6.12 -19.87 7.46
CA ILE A 79 6.46 -18.44 7.36
C ILE A 79 5.20 -17.55 7.35
N LEU A 80 4.08 -18.02 6.80
CA LEU A 80 2.80 -17.28 6.85
C LEU A 80 2.21 -17.25 8.27
N HIS A 81 2.34 -18.35 9.02
CA HIS A 81 2.01 -18.37 10.44
C HIS A 81 2.91 -17.43 11.24
N GLU A 82 4.24 -17.49 11.03
CA GLU A 82 5.17 -16.55 11.66
C GLU A 82 4.85 -15.10 11.32
N PHE A 83 4.49 -14.79 10.07
CA PHE A 83 4.11 -13.44 9.64
C PHE A 83 2.89 -12.93 10.42
N LYS A 84 1.85 -13.77 10.54
CA LYS A 84 0.66 -13.45 11.33
C LYS A 84 0.96 -13.33 12.83
N ASP A 85 1.70 -14.29 13.38
CA ASP A 85 2.00 -14.36 14.82
C ASP A 85 2.93 -13.23 15.27
N ALA A 86 3.74 -12.69 14.35
CA ALA A 86 4.52 -11.46 14.53
C ALA A 86 3.67 -10.18 14.58
N GLY A 87 2.34 -10.28 14.38
CA GLY A 87 1.41 -9.16 14.44
C GLY A 87 1.14 -8.47 13.11
N PHE A 88 1.68 -8.96 11.99
CA PHE A 88 1.35 -8.44 10.67
C PHE A 88 0.00 -8.97 10.16
N SER A 89 -0.63 -8.23 9.24
CA SER A 89 -1.91 -8.61 8.65
C SER A 89 -1.74 -9.42 7.37
N LEU A 90 -2.66 -10.37 7.10
CA LEU A 90 -2.67 -11.18 5.89
C LEU A 90 -4.04 -11.12 5.21
N GLY A 91 -4.03 -10.64 3.96
CA GLY A 91 -5.17 -10.50 3.08
C GLY A 91 -5.17 -11.49 1.92
N ASN A 92 -6.30 -11.52 1.21
CA ASN A 92 -6.54 -12.41 0.07
C ASN A 92 -6.13 -11.72 -1.24
N HIS A 93 -5.34 -12.40 -2.07
CA HIS A 93 -4.90 -11.95 -3.39
C HIS A 93 -5.38 -12.85 -4.54
N THR A 94 -6.59 -13.40 -4.39
CA THR A 94 -7.18 -14.46 -5.24
C THR A 94 -6.45 -15.80 -5.15
N TYR A 95 -7.02 -16.82 -5.80
CA TYR A 95 -6.43 -18.15 -5.76
C TYR A 95 -5.22 -18.25 -6.68
N SER A 96 -5.34 -17.82 -7.94
CA SER A 96 -4.32 -17.99 -8.98
C SER A 96 -3.67 -16.69 -9.47
N HIS A 97 -3.78 -15.61 -8.68
CA HIS A 97 -3.39 -14.27 -9.10
C HIS A 97 -4.20 -13.79 -10.32
N ALA A 98 -5.51 -14.05 -10.29
CA ALA A 98 -6.39 -13.84 -11.43
C ALA A 98 -6.64 -12.35 -11.74
N ASN A 99 -6.68 -12.02 -13.02
CA ASN A 99 -7.02 -10.68 -13.51
C ASN A 99 -8.53 -10.59 -13.82
N LEU A 100 -9.27 -9.72 -13.11
CA LEU A 100 -10.73 -9.59 -13.28
C LEU A 100 -11.12 -9.14 -14.71
N ASN A 101 -10.26 -8.43 -15.42
CA ASN A 101 -10.54 -8.02 -16.81
C ASN A 101 -10.63 -9.23 -17.75
N ARG A 102 -10.04 -10.37 -17.38
CA ARG A 102 -10.00 -11.60 -18.19
C ARG A 102 -11.03 -12.65 -17.79
N LEU A 103 -11.72 -12.45 -16.67
CA LEU A 103 -12.70 -13.40 -16.13
C LEU A 103 -14.11 -12.81 -16.08
N SER A 104 -15.11 -13.68 -16.05
CA SER A 104 -16.48 -13.32 -15.66
C SER A 104 -16.56 -12.98 -14.16
N VAL A 105 -17.70 -12.39 -13.75
CA VAL A 105 -17.97 -12.09 -12.34
C VAL A 105 -17.97 -13.39 -11.52
N GLU A 106 -18.57 -14.44 -12.06
CA GLU A 106 -18.74 -15.73 -11.41
C GLU A 106 -17.40 -16.44 -11.23
N GLU A 107 -16.57 -16.50 -12.26
CA GLU A 107 -15.22 -17.08 -12.20
C GLU A 107 -14.34 -16.35 -11.18
N TYR A 108 -14.35 -15.00 -11.22
CA TYR A 108 -13.56 -14.22 -10.27
C TYR A 108 -14.06 -14.35 -8.83
N ALA A 109 -15.37 -14.47 -8.62
CA ALA A 109 -15.94 -14.76 -7.31
C ALA A 109 -15.50 -16.13 -6.77
N GLN A 110 -15.33 -17.14 -7.64
CA GLN A 110 -14.78 -18.43 -7.25
C GLN A 110 -13.29 -18.34 -6.89
N GLU A 111 -12.50 -17.55 -7.62
CA GLU A 111 -11.10 -17.29 -7.27
C GLU A 111 -10.96 -16.72 -5.85
N ILE A 112 -11.76 -15.71 -5.52
CA ILE A 112 -11.79 -15.12 -4.17
C ILE A 112 -12.22 -16.16 -3.13
N LYS A 113 -13.29 -16.92 -3.41
CA LYS A 113 -13.85 -17.92 -2.48
C LYS A 113 -12.86 -19.04 -2.19
N LYS A 114 -12.20 -19.56 -3.23
CA LYS A 114 -11.25 -20.66 -3.10
C LYS A 114 -10.04 -20.25 -2.27
N ALA A 115 -9.51 -19.04 -2.52
CA ALA A 115 -8.47 -18.46 -1.69
C ALA A 115 -8.93 -18.26 -0.23
N ASP A 116 -10.14 -17.76 -0.01
CA ASP A 116 -10.68 -17.54 1.33
C ASP A 116 -10.77 -18.84 2.16
N VAL A 117 -11.17 -19.93 1.52
CA VAL A 117 -11.27 -21.25 2.17
C VAL A 117 -9.89 -21.81 2.48
N LEU A 118 -8.96 -21.79 1.51
CA LEU A 118 -7.62 -22.33 1.67
C LEU A 118 -6.84 -21.57 2.74
N LEU A 119 -6.88 -20.23 2.70
CA LEU A 119 -6.09 -19.36 3.55
C LEU A 119 -6.71 -19.09 4.92
N LYS A 120 -7.86 -19.68 5.23
CA LYS A 120 -8.55 -19.51 6.53
C LYS A 120 -7.63 -19.60 7.77
N PRO A 121 -6.60 -20.47 7.84
CA PRO A 121 -5.71 -20.53 9.01
C PRO A 121 -4.89 -19.25 9.26
N VAL A 122 -4.56 -18.50 8.19
CA VAL A 122 -3.62 -17.38 8.23
C VAL A 122 -4.25 -16.01 7.96
N LEU A 123 -5.41 -15.94 7.29
CA LEU A 123 -6.08 -14.65 7.05
C LEU A 123 -6.41 -13.92 8.35
N THR A 124 -6.11 -12.62 8.41
CA THR A 124 -6.37 -11.78 9.58
C THR A 124 -7.73 -11.09 9.52
N LYS A 125 -8.07 -10.39 10.61
CA LYS A 125 -9.24 -9.52 10.70
C LYS A 125 -8.78 -8.06 10.88
N PRO A 126 -9.47 -7.09 10.24
CA PRO A 126 -10.55 -7.29 9.27
C PRO A 126 -10.04 -7.98 7.98
N LYS A 127 -10.95 -8.53 7.17
CA LYS A 127 -10.51 -9.25 5.96
C LYS A 127 -10.09 -8.25 4.90
N TYR A 128 -8.85 -8.30 4.44
CA TYR A 128 -8.38 -7.47 3.34
C TYR A 128 -8.41 -8.21 2.01
N PHE A 129 -8.68 -7.48 0.93
CA PHE A 129 -8.59 -7.97 -0.45
C PHE A 129 -7.84 -6.97 -1.32
N ARG A 130 -6.88 -7.46 -2.10
CA ARG A 130 -6.16 -6.69 -3.13
C ARG A 130 -6.41 -7.35 -4.47
N TYR A 131 -6.79 -6.57 -5.47
CA TYR A 131 -6.96 -7.05 -6.84
C TYR A 131 -5.58 -7.31 -7.47
N PRO A 132 -5.29 -8.51 -7.98
CA PRO A 132 -4.11 -8.75 -8.81
C PRO A 132 -4.03 -7.77 -9.98
N TYR A 133 -2.82 -7.31 -10.27
CA TYR A 133 -2.55 -6.30 -11.30
C TYR A 133 -3.33 -4.98 -11.12
N LEU A 134 -3.88 -4.74 -9.92
CA LEU A 134 -4.82 -3.65 -9.63
C LEU A 134 -6.05 -3.63 -10.56
N ALA A 135 -6.34 -4.76 -11.21
CA ALA A 135 -7.34 -4.86 -12.26
C ALA A 135 -8.74 -4.99 -11.65
N MET A 136 -9.40 -3.85 -11.41
CA MET A 136 -10.75 -3.79 -10.82
C MET A 136 -11.89 -3.90 -11.85
N SER A 137 -11.58 -3.90 -13.15
CA SER A 137 -12.56 -3.70 -14.22
C SER A 137 -13.37 -2.40 -14.07
N SER A 138 -14.49 -2.28 -14.78
CA SER A 138 -15.35 -1.09 -14.79
C SER A 138 -16.84 -1.47 -14.84
N GLY A 139 -17.70 -0.46 -14.62
CA GLY A 139 -19.15 -0.59 -14.72
C GLY A 139 -19.74 -1.72 -13.85
N ALA A 140 -20.69 -2.46 -14.41
CA ALA A 140 -21.44 -3.50 -13.69
C ALA A 140 -20.56 -4.64 -13.16
N LYS A 141 -19.45 -4.98 -13.85
CA LYS A 141 -18.53 -6.03 -13.41
C LYS A 141 -17.81 -5.63 -12.12
N LYS A 142 -17.27 -4.40 -12.08
CA LYS A 142 -16.65 -3.82 -10.86
C LYS A 142 -17.65 -3.77 -9.71
N ASP A 143 -18.85 -3.23 -9.95
CA ASP A 143 -19.91 -3.10 -8.94
C ASP A 143 -20.31 -4.46 -8.35
N ALA A 144 -20.44 -5.49 -9.20
CA ALA A 144 -20.80 -6.84 -8.77
C ALA A 144 -19.74 -7.45 -7.84
N ILE A 145 -18.45 -7.32 -8.16
CA ILE A 145 -17.37 -7.84 -7.32
C ILE A 145 -17.23 -7.04 -6.03
N LEU A 146 -17.37 -5.70 -6.07
CA LEU A 146 -17.38 -4.89 -4.85
C LEU A 146 -18.52 -5.30 -3.90
N CYS A 147 -19.72 -5.54 -4.43
CA CYS A 147 -20.86 -6.02 -3.65
C CYS A 147 -20.65 -7.45 -3.14
N TYR A 148 -19.99 -8.32 -3.92
CA TYR A 148 -19.59 -9.67 -3.50
C TYR A 148 -18.62 -9.65 -2.31
N LEU A 149 -17.60 -8.78 -2.37
CA LEU A 149 -16.59 -8.57 -1.33
C LEU A 149 -17.22 -7.97 -0.06
N ALA A 150 -18.04 -6.92 -0.20
CA ALA A 150 -18.73 -6.28 0.92
C ALA A 150 -19.65 -7.25 1.68
N LYS A 151 -20.42 -8.09 0.97
CA LYS A 151 -21.25 -9.15 1.60
C LYS A 151 -20.45 -10.18 2.40
N ARG A 152 -19.14 -10.26 2.19
CA ARG A 152 -18.21 -11.16 2.87
C ARG A 152 -17.29 -10.43 3.84
N HIS A 153 -17.61 -9.16 4.13
CA HIS A 153 -16.86 -8.30 5.06
C HIS A 153 -15.39 -8.13 4.67
N TYR A 154 -15.12 -8.08 3.36
CA TYR A 154 -13.82 -7.68 2.86
C TYR A 154 -13.71 -6.16 2.78
N TYR A 155 -12.56 -5.65 3.17
CA TYR A 155 -12.08 -4.31 2.86
C TYR A 155 -11.15 -4.40 1.65
N VAL A 156 -11.53 -3.74 0.57
CA VAL A 156 -10.65 -3.59 -0.59
C VAL A 156 -9.51 -2.64 -0.23
N ALA A 157 -8.27 -3.11 -0.38
CA ALA A 157 -7.06 -2.32 -0.18
C ALA A 157 -6.60 -1.73 -1.52
N PRO A 158 -6.68 -0.41 -1.74
CA PRO A 158 -6.08 0.23 -2.91
C PRO A 158 -4.56 0.37 -2.70
N ILE A 159 -3.90 1.05 -3.63
CA ILE A 159 -2.55 1.57 -3.46
C ILE A 159 -2.57 3.07 -3.78
N THR A 160 -1.59 3.81 -3.27
CA THR A 160 -1.31 5.17 -3.74
C THR A 160 0.09 5.28 -4.36
N ILE A 161 1.01 4.39 -3.96
CA ILE A 161 2.40 4.38 -4.43
C ILE A 161 2.72 2.97 -4.95
N ASP A 162 2.92 2.87 -6.27
CA ASP A 162 3.46 1.67 -6.90
C ASP A 162 4.98 1.79 -6.99
N SER A 163 5.70 0.90 -6.28
CA SER A 163 7.16 0.91 -6.29
C SER A 163 7.77 0.43 -7.61
N LYS A 164 7.00 -0.26 -8.46
CA LYS A 164 7.48 -0.94 -9.68
C LYS A 164 8.72 -1.81 -9.42
N ASP A 165 8.85 -2.31 -8.19
CA ASP A 165 10.00 -3.06 -7.69
C ASP A 165 10.30 -4.31 -8.51
N PHE A 166 9.29 -4.95 -9.10
CA PHE A 166 9.47 -6.09 -10.02
C PHE A 166 10.42 -5.76 -11.17
N ALA A 167 10.37 -4.54 -11.72
CA ALA A 167 11.23 -4.12 -12.83
C ALA A 167 12.68 -3.89 -12.36
N PHE A 168 12.86 -3.30 -11.17
CA PHE A 168 14.18 -3.11 -10.56
C PHE A 168 14.79 -4.44 -10.14
N ASN A 169 13.98 -5.34 -9.56
CA ASN A 169 14.39 -6.68 -9.17
C ASN A 169 14.82 -7.51 -10.40
N GLN A 170 14.12 -7.39 -11.54
CA GLN A 170 14.56 -8.01 -12.79
C GLN A 170 15.93 -7.49 -13.26
N ARG A 171 16.20 -6.18 -13.14
CA ARG A 171 17.52 -5.62 -13.45
C ARG A 171 18.60 -6.19 -12.52
N LEU A 172 18.31 -6.28 -11.23
CA LEU A 172 19.23 -6.89 -10.26
C LEU A 172 19.54 -8.35 -10.62
N LEU A 173 18.51 -9.13 -10.96
CA LEU A 173 18.66 -10.55 -11.30
C LEU A 173 19.32 -10.80 -12.65
N SER A 174 19.32 -9.82 -13.57
CA SER A 174 20.05 -9.92 -14.84
C SER A 174 21.57 -9.91 -14.70
N VAL A 175 22.09 -9.51 -13.54
CA VAL A 175 23.52 -9.53 -13.22
C VAL A 175 23.91 -10.88 -12.59
N PRO A 176 25.07 -11.47 -12.94
CA PRO A 176 25.54 -12.69 -12.31
C PRO A 176 25.63 -12.56 -10.79
N GLU A 177 25.26 -13.62 -10.06
CA GLU A 177 25.13 -13.62 -8.59
C GLU A 177 26.33 -13.00 -7.86
N LEU A 178 27.55 -13.38 -8.23
CA LEU A 178 28.80 -12.88 -7.63
C LEU A 178 29.00 -11.37 -7.78
N LYS A 179 28.31 -10.72 -8.74
CA LYS A 179 28.37 -9.27 -9.00
C LYS A 179 27.12 -8.54 -8.51
N ARG A 180 26.07 -9.25 -8.06
CA ARG A 180 24.79 -8.63 -7.67
C ARG A 180 24.93 -7.68 -6.50
N ARG A 181 25.82 -7.98 -5.54
CA ARG A 181 26.03 -7.11 -4.38
C ARG A 181 26.56 -5.73 -4.79
N ASP A 182 27.60 -5.69 -5.61
CA ASP A 182 28.17 -4.43 -6.09
C ASP A 182 27.20 -3.67 -7.00
N TYR A 183 26.42 -4.40 -7.79
CA TYR A 183 25.38 -3.79 -8.62
C TYR A 183 24.20 -3.27 -7.79
N LEU A 184 23.84 -3.95 -6.70
CA LEU A 184 22.79 -3.51 -5.80
C LEU A 184 23.13 -2.16 -5.17
N GLU A 185 24.39 -1.94 -4.76
CA GLU A 185 24.82 -0.64 -4.22
C GLU A 185 24.66 0.49 -5.25
N GLN A 186 24.82 0.19 -6.53
CA GLN A 186 24.59 1.15 -7.62
C GLN A 186 23.10 1.32 -7.91
N LEU A 187 22.31 0.25 -7.89
CA LEU A 187 20.88 0.26 -8.24
C LEU A 187 20.01 0.89 -7.15
N LYS A 188 20.35 0.64 -5.88
CA LYS A 188 19.61 1.09 -4.69
C LYS A 188 19.23 2.58 -4.71
N PRO A 189 20.16 3.54 -4.93
CA PRO A 189 19.80 4.96 -4.93
C PRO A 189 18.77 5.31 -6.02
N PHE A 190 18.82 4.69 -7.20
CA PHE A 190 17.82 4.92 -8.26
C PHE A 190 16.45 4.35 -7.90
N TYR A 191 16.42 3.20 -7.22
CA TYR A 191 15.18 2.60 -6.76
C TYR A 191 14.51 3.44 -5.67
N LEU A 192 15.28 3.92 -4.70
CA LEU A 192 14.80 4.81 -3.64
C LEU A 192 14.30 6.15 -4.20
N ASP A 193 15.04 6.77 -5.13
CA ASP A 193 14.60 8.00 -5.79
C ASP A 193 13.31 7.76 -6.59
N PHE A 194 13.20 6.65 -7.33
CA PHE A 194 11.97 6.32 -8.05
C PHE A 194 10.75 6.23 -7.11
N ILE A 195 10.85 5.51 -6.00
CA ILE A 195 9.76 5.43 -5.01
C ILE A 195 9.43 6.82 -4.45
N TRP A 196 10.44 7.64 -4.20
CA TRP A 196 10.22 9.00 -3.73
C TRP A 196 9.46 9.85 -4.74
N GLN A 197 9.81 9.79 -6.03
CA GLN A 197 9.06 10.49 -7.08
C GLN A 197 7.60 10.00 -7.17
N GLN A 198 7.36 8.69 -7.01
CA GLN A 198 6.00 8.14 -6.98
C GLN A 198 5.23 8.61 -5.73
N THR A 199 5.92 8.77 -4.60
CA THR A 199 5.36 9.34 -3.36
C THR A 199 4.93 10.79 -3.58
N LEU A 200 5.79 11.62 -4.18
CA LEU A 200 5.47 13.03 -4.45
C LEU A 200 4.26 13.18 -5.37
N LYS A 201 4.15 12.34 -6.41
CA LYS A 201 2.96 12.30 -7.28
C LYS A 201 1.69 11.93 -6.50
N ALA A 202 1.78 10.97 -5.59
CA ALA A 202 0.66 10.58 -4.75
C ALA A 202 0.24 11.69 -3.76
N GLU A 203 1.20 12.44 -3.22
CA GLU A 203 0.93 13.64 -2.41
C GLU A 203 0.23 14.73 -3.25
N GLU A 204 0.76 15.03 -4.44
CA GLU A 204 0.18 16.02 -5.36
C GLU A 204 -1.26 15.67 -5.74
N TYR A 205 -1.52 14.39 -6.06
CA TYR A 205 -2.87 13.91 -6.34
C TYR A 205 -3.82 14.13 -5.15
N ASN A 206 -3.39 13.78 -3.94
CA ASN A 206 -4.18 13.96 -2.73
C ASN A 206 -4.46 15.44 -2.44
N GLN A 207 -3.47 16.32 -2.65
CA GLN A 207 -3.62 17.76 -2.50
C GLN A 207 -4.62 18.33 -3.52
N TYR A 208 -4.51 17.94 -4.79
CA TYR A 208 -5.43 18.35 -5.85
C TYR A 208 -6.88 17.95 -5.55
N HIS A 209 -7.08 16.80 -4.93
CA HIS A 209 -8.40 16.32 -4.51
C HIS A 209 -8.82 16.75 -3.09
N HIS A 210 -8.16 17.75 -2.49
CA HIS A 210 -8.50 18.30 -1.17
C HIS A 210 -8.48 17.28 -0.02
N HIS A 211 -7.58 16.29 -0.10
CA HIS A 211 -7.35 15.28 0.95
C HIS A 211 -5.86 15.18 1.34
N PRO A 212 -5.18 16.28 1.70
CA PRO A 212 -3.74 16.28 2.01
C PRO A 212 -3.36 15.38 3.20
N GLU A 213 -4.31 15.04 4.08
CA GLU A 213 -4.17 14.10 5.19
C GLU A 213 -4.08 12.64 4.77
N LYS A 214 -4.52 12.32 3.54
CA LYS A 214 -4.81 10.94 3.19
C LYS A 214 -3.55 10.09 3.26
N THR A 215 -3.61 9.06 4.09
CA THR A 215 -2.55 8.09 4.29
C THR A 215 -2.15 7.46 2.96
N GLN A 216 -0.84 7.39 2.72
CA GLN A 216 -0.30 6.73 1.55
C GLN A 216 -0.29 5.21 1.76
N ILE A 217 -0.48 4.43 0.70
CA ILE A 217 -0.42 2.98 0.74
C ILE A 217 0.61 2.52 -0.28
N LEU A 218 1.76 2.06 0.24
CA LEU A 218 2.90 1.61 -0.56
C LEU A 218 2.76 0.13 -0.90
N LEU A 219 2.90 -0.17 -2.18
CA LEU A 219 2.99 -1.52 -2.72
C LEU A 219 4.44 -1.92 -2.98
N ILE A 220 4.88 -3.02 -2.37
CA ILE A 220 6.11 -3.73 -2.69
C ILE A 220 5.86 -5.25 -2.76
N HIS A 221 6.85 -6.03 -3.17
CA HIS A 221 6.81 -7.50 -3.17
C HIS A 221 7.97 -8.09 -2.36
N ALA A 222 7.79 -9.33 -1.87
CA ALA A 222 8.83 -10.07 -1.16
C ALA A 222 9.88 -10.67 -2.13
N ASN A 223 10.77 -9.81 -2.64
CA ASN A 223 11.82 -10.17 -3.59
C ASN A 223 13.23 -9.83 -3.06
N LEU A 224 14.26 -10.22 -3.82
CA LEU A 224 15.67 -10.01 -3.46
C LEU A 224 16.00 -8.54 -3.23
N LEU A 225 15.55 -7.66 -4.13
CA LEU A 225 15.79 -6.22 -4.01
C LEU A 225 15.26 -5.67 -2.68
N ASN A 226 13.98 -5.90 -2.37
CA ASN A 226 13.36 -5.37 -1.16
C ASN A 226 13.91 -6.01 0.11
N ALA A 227 14.30 -7.28 0.08
CA ALA A 227 14.94 -7.92 1.22
C ALA A 227 16.18 -7.16 1.71
N TYR A 228 16.93 -6.52 0.80
CA TYR A 228 18.10 -5.71 1.15
C TYR A 228 17.82 -4.21 1.27
N VAL A 229 16.87 -3.66 0.52
CA VAL A 229 16.63 -2.20 0.46
C VAL A 229 15.57 -1.73 1.46
N LEU A 230 14.76 -2.61 2.03
CA LEU A 230 13.69 -2.22 2.97
C LEU A 230 14.16 -1.37 4.16
N PRO A 231 15.33 -1.62 4.81
CA PRO A 231 15.83 -0.74 5.86
C PRO A 231 16.06 0.70 5.39
N ASP A 232 16.69 0.88 4.23
CA ASP A 232 16.94 2.20 3.64
C ASP A 232 15.63 2.89 3.24
N LEU A 233 14.64 2.14 2.74
CA LEU A 233 13.33 2.66 2.38
C LEU A 233 12.55 3.16 3.60
N ILE A 234 12.56 2.39 4.69
CA ILE A 234 11.96 2.81 5.96
C ILE A 234 12.65 4.07 6.48
N HIS A 235 13.98 4.11 6.42
CA HIS A 235 14.75 5.27 6.84
C HIS A 235 14.41 6.51 6.01
N LEU A 236 14.32 6.38 4.67
CA LEU A 236 13.91 7.45 3.77
C LEU A 236 12.57 8.06 4.21
N TYR A 237 11.54 7.24 4.39
CA TYR A 237 10.22 7.74 4.82
C TYR A 237 10.28 8.41 6.21
N LYS A 238 10.96 7.80 7.19
CA LYS A 238 11.13 8.40 8.52
C LYS A 238 11.83 9.76 8.45
N GLN A 239 12.87 9.91 7.63
CA GLN A 239 13.56 11.18 7.41
C GLN A 239 12.67 12.25 6.76
N GLN A 240 11.75 11.84 5.89
CA GLN A 240 10.75 12.71 5.25
C GLN A 240 9.54 13.00 6.16
N GLY A 241 9.60 12.61 7.44
CA GLY A 241 8.57 12.89 8.44
C GLY A 241 7.36 11.96 8.38
N TYR A 242 7.44 10.85 7.65
CA TYR A 242 6.35 9.86 7.61
C TYR A 242 6.33 8.99 8.86
N LYS A 243 5.12 8.71 9.34
CA LYS A 243 4.85 7.67 10.32
C LYS A 243 4.23 6.45 9.62
N PHE A 244 4.78 5.27 9.88
CA PHE A 244 4.17 4.03 9.42
C PHE A 244 2.95 3.70 10.28
N VAL A 245 1.83 3.35 9.63
CA VAL A 245 0.55 3.01 10.26
C VAL A 245 -0.01 1.71 9.71
N ALA A 246 -0.91 1.08 10.46
CA ALA A 246 -1.57 -0.13 10.00
C ALA A 246 -2.51 0.17 8.82
N LEU A 247 -2.83 -0.86 8.03
CA LEU A 247 -3.66 -0.68 6.84
C LEU A 247 -5.11 -0.29 7.20
N ASP A 248 -5.64 -0.69 8.35
CA ASP A 248 -6.96 -0.23 8.82
C ASP A 248 -7.00 1.28 9.02
N ASP A 249 -5.99 1.83 9.68
CA ASP A 249 -5.81 3.27 9.89
C ASP A 249 -5.74 4.02 8.54
N ALA A 250 -5.05 3.43 7.55
CA ALA A 250 -4.92 4.02 6.22
C ALA A 250 -6.24 4.02 5.43
N LEU A 251 -7.11 3.04 5.68
CA LEU A 251 -8.33 2.84 4.91
C LEU A 251 -9.51 3.69 5.37
N ASN A 252 -9.49 4.24 6.59
CA ASN A 252 -10.49 5.17 7.16
C ASN A 252 -11.93 4.90 6.64
N ASN A 253 -12.44 3.68 6.86
CA ASN A 253 -13.54 3.11 6.04
C ASN A 253 -14.88 2.95 6.80
N PRO A 254 -15.76 3.97 6.84
CA PRO A 254 -17.17 3.79 7.22
C PRO A 254 -18.02 3.03 6.18
N ASP A 255 -17.65 3.02 4.88
CA ASP A 255 -18.69 3.01 3.82
C ASP A 255 -18.61 1.93 2.71
N GLN A 256 -17.79 0.88 2.82
CA GLN A 256 -17.86 -0.21 1.81
C GLN A 256 -19.19 -0.99 1.85
N ALA A 257 -19.86 -1.03 3.00
CA ALA A 257 -21.15 -1.73 3.16
C ALA A 257 -22.34 -0.99 2.54
N LEU A 258 -22.27 0.34 2.35
CA LEU A 258 -23.41 1.15 1.87
C LEU A 258 -23.65 1.03 0.36
N ARG A 259 -22.62 0.72 -0.44
CA ARG A 259 -22.72 0.72 -1.91
C ARG A 259 -23.46 -0.47 -2.51
N CYS A 260 -23.49 -1.61 -1.83
CA CYS A 260 -24.14 -2.84 -2.32
C CYS A 260 -25.69 -2.77 -2.25
N LYS A 261 -26.28 -1.74 -1.61
CA LYS A 261 -27.73 -1.59 -1.43
C LYS A 261 -28.45 -0.67 -2.43
N GLN A 262 -27.75 0.08 -3.30
CA GLN A 262 -28.39 1.15 -4.09
C GLN A 262 -28.76 0.84 -5.54
N LYS A 263 -28.60 -0.39 -6.06
CA LYS A 263 -29.13 -0.76 -7.39
C LYS A 263 -30.25 -1.81 -7.30
N LYS A 264 -31.39 -1.40 -6.76
CA LYS A 264 -32.69 -1.78 -7.33
C LYS A 264 -33.28 -0.49 -7.91
N THR A 265 -33.77 -0.58 -9.15
CA THR A 265 -34.55 0.41 -9.91
C THR A 265 -33.87 1.70 -10.38
N THR A 266 -33.30 1.70 -11.60
CA THR A 266 -33.83 2.42 -12.79
C THR A 266 -32.92 2.23 -14.01
N PRO A 267 -33.44 2.09 -15.24
CA PRO A 267 -32.63 2.08 -16.45
C PRO A 267 -32.32 3.52 -16.86
N SER A 268 -31.04 3.90 -16.86
CA SER A 268 -30.60 5.20 -17.36
C SER A 268 -30.05 5.07 -18.77
N LYS A 269 -30.55 5.96 -19.65
CA LYS A 269 -30.23 6.09 -21.07
C LYS A 269 -28.76 6.43 -21.29
N SER A 270 -28.26 5.97 -22.44
CA SER A 270 -26.98 6.36 -23.02
C SER A 270 -26.88 7.87 -23.20
N SER A 271 -25.80 8.47 -22.71
CA SER A 271 -25.28 9.73 -23.20
C SER A 271 -23.76 9.65 -23.26
N ASP A 272 -23.23 9.96 -24.44
CA ASP A 272 -21.82 9.93 -24.79
C ASP A 272 -20.95 10.77 -23.85
N ALA A 273 -19.86 10.17 -23.39
CA ALA A 273 -18.65 10.86 -22.96
C ALA A 273 -17.44 9.91 -23.08
N PRO A 274 -16.66 9.98 -24.17
CA PRO A 274 -15.29 9.49 -24.14
C PRO A 274 -14.43 10.65 -23.59
N ILE A 275 -13.94 10.53 -22.36
CA ILE A 275 -12.75 11.18 -21.74
C ILE A 275 -12.92 10.99 -20.22
N GLU A 276 -12.76 9.77 -19.72
CA GLU A 276 -12.38 9.45 -18.33
C GLU A 276 -11.64 8.10 -18.29
N SER A 277 -10.83 7.81 -19.33
CA SER A 277 -10.06 6.56 -19.43
C SER A 277 -8.54 6.75 -19.33
N TYR A 278 -8.08 7.92 -18.91
CA TYR A 278 -6.67 8.18 -18.64
C TYR A 278 -6.56 8.66 -17.20
N LEU A 279 -6.23 7.71 -16.31
CA LEU A 279 -5.85 7.81 -14.90
C LEU A 279 -6.19 6.53 -14.11
N ALA A 280 -6.58 5.45 -14.79
CA ALA A 280 -6.51 4.11 -14.22
C ALA A 280 -5.04 3.64 -14.18
N TRP A 281 -4.25 4.28 -13.30
CA TRP A 281 -3.00 3.82 -12.69
C TRP A 281 -2.07 3.00 -13.62
N ASP A 282 -1.32 3.72 -14.45
CA ASP A 282 -0.07 3.23 -15.08
C ASP A 282 1.11 3.28 -14.10
#